data_AF-A0A3N2QBG3-F1
#
_entry.id   AF-A0A3N2QBG3-F1
#
_cell.length_a   1.000
_cell.length_b   1.000
_cell.length_c   1.000
_cell.angle_alpha   90.00
_cell.angle_beta   90.00
_cell.angle_gamma   90.00
#
_symmetry.space_group_name_H-M   'P 1'
#
loop_
_entity.id
_entity.type
_entity.pdbx_description
1 polymer ?
#
loop_
_entity_poly.entity_id
_entity_poly.type
_entity_poly.pdbx_seq_one_letter_code
_entity_poly.pdbx_strand_id
1 'polypeptide(L)' 'SAIQKKATKHNPLSATAKRFNKLVAKTRYKVERVFGSIKSWFRSSGARYIGIDKMHTQHLMEAIAYNLYRSPNIILRGC' A
#
# COMPACT_ATOMS: atom_id res chain seq x y z
N SER A 1 12.33 2.09 -5.08
CA SER A 1 13.67 1.55 -5.40
C SER A 1 13.67 0.43 -6.42
N ALA A 2 12.64 -0.44 -6.50
CA ALA A 2 12.62 -1.49 -7.52
C ALA A 2 12.09 -1.03 -8.89
N ILE A 3 10.97 -0.28 -8.93
CA ILE A 3 10.30 0.11 -10.20
C ILE A 3 10.58 1.57 -10.59
N GLN A 4 10.52 2.52 -9.64
CA GLN A 4 10.77 3.95 -9.92
C GLN A 4 12.25 4.21 -10.25
N LYS A 5 12.48 4.98 -11.33
CA LYS A 5 13.81 5.41 -11.76
C LYS A 5 14.38 6.44 -10.78
N LYS A 6 15.67 6.33 -10.46
CA LYS A 6 16.39 7.27 -9.58
C LYS A 6 17.30 8.16 -10.41
N ALA A 7 17.48 9.39 -9.97
CA ALA A 7 18.57 10.24 -10.47
C ALA A 7 19.89 9.77 -9.84
N THR A 8 21.01 9.96 -10.55
CA THR A 8 22.35 9.75 -10.00
C THR A 8 23.09 11.08 -9.95
N LYS A 9 24.25 11.11 -9.27
CA LYS A 9 25.10 12.31 -9.21
C LYS A 9 25.38 12.80 -10.64
N HIS A 10 25.15 14.09 -10.89
CA HIS A 10 25.28 14.76 -12.19
C HIS A 10 24.33 14.31 -13.32
N ASN A 11 23.45 13.33 -13.09
CA ASN A 11 22.49 12.86 -14.09
C ASN A 11 21.05 13.01 -13.57
N PRO A 12 20.38 14.13 -13.90
CA PRO A 12 19.00 14.33 -13.51
C PRO A 12 18.06 13.39 -14.28
N LEU A 13 16.89 13.11 -13.70
CA LEU A 13 15.85 12.31 -14.36
C LEU A 13 15.36 12.99 -15.65
N SER A 14 15.37 12.24 -16.76
CA SER A 14 14.76 12.68 -18.01
C SER A 14 13.25 12.94 -17.85
N ALA A 15 12.68 13.78 -18.70
CA ALA A 15 11.25 14.10 -18.66
C ALA A 15 10.36 12.84 -18.73
N THR A 16 10.74 11.87 -19.57
CA THR A 16 10.07 10.57 -19.70
C THR A 16 10.16 9.76 -18.42
N ALA A 17 11.34 9.72 -17.77
CA ALA A 17 11.51 9.03 -16.49
C ALA A 17 10.69 9.67 -15.37
N LYS A 18 10.58 11.00 -15.34
CA LYS A 18 9.70 11.71 -14.40
C LYS A 18 8.22 11.37 -14.63
N ARG A 19 7.77 11.36 -15.89
CA ARG A 19 6.39 10.95 -16.25
C ARG A 19 6.09 9.52 -15.82
N PHE A 20 7.00 8.60 -16.11
CA PHE A 20 6.90 7.20 -15.67
C PHE A 20 6.79 7.09 -14.14
N ASN A 21 7.68 7.76 -13.41
CA ASN A 21 7.64 7.76 -11.94
C ASN A 21 6.34 8.32 -11.38
N LYS A 22 5.76 9.34 -12.02
CA LYS A 22 4.46 9.92 -11.62
C LYS A 22 3.32 8.92 -11.80
N LEU A 23 3.32 8.15 -12.89
CA LEU A 23 2.32 7.10 -13.12
C LEU A 23 2.45 5.97 -12.09
N VAL A 24 3.66 5.49 -11.84
CA VAL A 24 3.92 4.47 -10.81
C VAL A 24 3.51 4.96 -9.43
N ALA A 25 3.80 6.22 -9.10
CA ALA A 25 3.45 6.80 -7.81
C ALA A 25 1.93 6.82 -7.54
N LYS A 26 1.09 7.05 -8.58
CA LYS A 26 -0.38 7.03 -8.43
C LYS A 26 -0.88 5.66 -7.94
N THR A 27 -0.35 4.57 -8.51
CA THR A 27 -0.72 3.21 -8.10
C THR A 27 -0.11 2.87 -6.74
N ARG A 28 1.17 3.18 -6.55
CA ARG A 28 1.90 2.91 -5.30
C ARG A 28 1.22 3.54 -4.08
N TYR A 29 0.77 4.80 -4.21
CA TYR A 29 0.09 5.49 -3.13
C TYR A 29 -1.17 4.74 -2.65
N LYS A 30 -1.95 4.14 -3.55
CA LYS A 30 -3.12 3.35 -3.17
C LYS A 30 -2.72 2.12 -2.34
N VAL A 31 -1.69 1.40 -2.79
CA VAL A 31 -1.17 0.20 -2.13
C VAL A 31 -0.59 0.54 -0.75
N GLU A 32 0.30 1.53 -0.69
CA GLU A 32 0.96 1.94 0.56
C GLU A 32 -0.04 2.46 1.60
N ARG A 33 -1.07 3.18 1.16
CA ARG A 33 -2.14 3.63 2.06
C ARG A 33 -2.88 2.44 2.68
N VAL A 34 -3.15 1.38 1.93
CA VAL A 34 -3.82 0.16 2.47
C VAL A 34 -2.96 -0.48 3.54
N PHE A 35 -1.70 -0.79 3.23
CA PHE A 35 -0.79 -1.42 4.20
C PHE A 35 -0.50 -0.51 5.40
N GLY A 36 -0.39 0.80 5.18
CA GLY A 36 -0.22 1.78 6.26
C GLY A 36 -1.41 1.79 7.23
N SER A 37 -2.63 1.76 6.71
CA SER A 37 -3.83 1.65 7.53
C SER A 37 -3.92 0.32 8.27
N ILE A 38 -3.66 -0.81 7.60
CA ILE A 38 -3.66 -2.13 8.26
C ILE A 38 -2.64 -2.16 9.40
N LYS A 39 -1.43 -1.65 9.16
CA LYS A 39 -0.38 -1.54 10.20
C LYS A 39 -0.81 -0.64 11.36
N SER A 40 -1.46 0.48 11.10
CA SER A 40 -1.89 1.44 12.12
C SER A 40 -3.09 0.95 12.93
N TRP A 41 -4.14 0.47 12.26
CA TRP A 41 -5.40 0.07 12.90
C TRP A 41 -5.28 -1.27 13.61
N PHE A 42 -4.64 -2.24 12.96
CA PHE A 42 -4.56 -3.60 13.46
C PHE A 42 -3.20 -3.92 14.08
N ARG A 43 -2.27 -2.97 14.18
CA ARG A 43 -0.90 -3.15 14.74
C ARG A 43 -0.12 -4.30 14.09
N SER A 44 -0.34 -4.56 12.80
CA SER A 44 0.27 -5.67 12.04
C SER A 44 1.71 -5.38 11.58
N SER A 45 2.52 -4.72 12.40
CA SER A 45 3.90 -4.36 12.05
C SER A 45 4.87 -5.54 12.08
N GLY A 46 4.47 -6.69 12.65
CA GLY A 46 5.31 -7.86 12.80
C GLY A 46 4.48 -9.14 12.93
N ALA A 47 5.16 -10.28 12.91
CA ALA A 47 4.52 -11.58 13.07
C ALA A 47 4.09 -11.79 14.52
N ARG A 48 2.80 -12.03 14.73
CA ARG A 48 2.22 -12.32 16.06
C ARG A 48 2.14 -13.81 16.33
N TYR A 49 1.89 -14.58 15.28
CA TYR A 49 1.70 -16.01 15.36
C TYR A 49 2.90 -16.72 14.77
N ILE A 50 3.24 -17.86 15.37
CA ILE A 50 4.27 -18.75 14.85
C ILE A 50 3.64 -19.62 13.76
N GLY A 51 4.28 -19.64 12.58
CA GLY A 51 3.85 -20.41 11.43
C GLY A 51 3.21 -19.54 10.34
N ILE A 52 3.51 -19.88 9.09
CA ILE A 52 3.08 -19.13 7.89
C ILE A 52 1.56 -19.14 7.78
N ASP A 53 0.91 -20.28 8.02
CA ASP A 53 -0.55 -20.42 7.84
C ASP A 53 -1.35 -19.53 8.80
N LYS A 54 -0.91 -19.44 10.06
CA LYS A 54 -1.56 -18.59 11.07
C LYS A 54 -1.36 -17.11 10.74
N MET A 55 -0.15 -16.73 10.31
CA MET A 55 0.14 -15.38 9.84
C MET A 55 -0.65 -15.00 8.58
N HIS A 56 -0.78 -15.93 7.63
CA HIS A 56 -1.55 -15.74 6.41
C HIS A 56 -3.04 -15.52 6.74
N THR A 57 -3.59 -16.36 7.62
CA THR A 57 -4.98 -16.22 8.09
C THR A 57 -5.20 -14.88 8.79
N GLN A 58 -4.29 -14.45 9.68
CA GLN A 58 -4.36 -13.13 10.32
C GLN A 58 -4.39 -12.02 9.26
N HIS A 59 -3.49 -12.07 8.29
CA HIS A 59 -3.40 -11.03 7.27
C HIS A 59 -4.67 -10.96 6.40
N LEU A 60 -5.27 -12.10 6.07
CA LEU A 60 -6.55 -12.16 5.35
C LEU A 60 -7.68 -11.53 6.17
N MET A 61 -7.78 -11.85 7.46
CA MET A 61 -8.79 -11.27 8.34
C MET A 61 -8.66 -9.74 8.43
N GLU A 62 -7.44 -9.23 8.57
CA GLU A 62 -7.18 -7.78 8.59
C GLU A 62 -7.52 -7.10 7.26
N ALA A 63 -7.26 -7.75 6.13
CA ALA A 63 -7.62 -7.24 4.81
C ALA A 63 -9.15 -7.17 4.62
N ILE A 64 -9.89 -8.17 5.08
CA ILE A 64 -11.36 -8.17 5.07
C ILE A 64 -11.89 -7.05 5.97
N ALA A 65 -11.40 -6.97 7.21
CA ALA A 65 -11.81 -5.93 8.17
C ALA A 65 -11.53 -4.52 7.65
N TYR A 66 -10.39 -4.31 6.99
CA TYR A 66 -10.05 -3.06 6.33
C TYR A 66 -11.08 -2.65 5.27
N ASN A 67 -11.46 -3.59 4.40
CA ASN A 67 -12.45 -3.34 3.36
C ASN A 67 -13.80 -2.97 3.98
N LEU A 68 -14.26 -3.74 4.97
CA LEU A 68 -15.52 -3.48 5.67
C LEU A 68 -15.55 -2.10 6.35
N TYR A 69 -14.46 -1.68 6.97
CA TYR A 69 -14.40 -0.36 7.62
C TYR A 69 -14.44 0.81 6.61
N ARG A 70 -13.87 0.60 5.42
CA ARG A 70 -13.85 1.64 4.36
C ARG A 70 -15.13 1.67 3.53
N SER A 71 -15.77 0.53 3.27
CA SER A 71 -16.92 0.41 2.36
C SER A 71 -18.06 1.40 2.66
N PRO A 72 -18.50 1.62 3.92
CA PRO A 72 -19.53 2.61 4.22
C PRO A 72 -19.18 4.01 3.75
N ASN A 73 -17.93 4.44 3.93
CA ASN A 73 -17.47 5.75 3.47
C ASN A 73 -17.40 5.89 1.95
N ILE A 74 -17.36 4.78 1.20
CA ILE A 74 -17.39 4.81 -0.27
C ILE A 74 -18.84 4.83 -0.75
N ILE A 75 -19.68 3.99 -0.16
CA ILE A 75 -21.09 3.84 -0.55
C ILE A 75 -21.88 5.11 -0.16
N LEU A 76 -21.72 5.60 1.07
CA LEU A 76 -22.49 6.75 1.59
C LEU A 76 -22.05 8.11 1.05
N ARG A 77 -20.82 8.23 0.54
CA ARG A 77 -20.33 9.46 -0.13
C ARG A 77 -20.62 9.49 -1.63
N GLY A 78 -21.09 8.38 -2.19
CA GLY A 78 -21.46 8.24 -3.60
C GLY A 78 -22.94 8.42 -3.88
N CYS A 79 -23.74 8.76 -2.85
CA CYS A 79 -25.12 9.23 -2.96
C CYS A 79 -25.18 10.76 -2.81
#